data_AF-A0A1C5SFB9-F1
#
_entry.id   AF-A0A1C5SFB9-F1
#
_cell.length_a   1.000
_cell.length_b   1.000
_cell.length_c   1.000
_cell.angle_alpha   90.00
_cell.angle_beta   90.00
_cell.angle_gamma   90.00
#
_symmetry.space_group_name_H-M   'P 1'
#
loop_
_entity.id
_entity.type
_entity.pdbx_description
1 polymer ?
#
loop_
_entity_poly.entity_id
_entity_poly.type
_entity_poly.pdbx_seq_one_letter_code
_entity_poly.pdbx_strand_id
1 'polypeptide(L)'
;MREEDTVCVGSDGLQYCKVCGEAKEEFFPEGGFMGMKKHSRQCACDRKAYEEEQKYFKDKEHRELVSRNTSICFDESRMKEWTFENADVSDAVMHKAKKLC
;
A
#
# COMPACT_ATOMS: atom_id res chain seq x y z
N MET A 1 -4.69 10.67 18.83
CA MET A 1 -3.96 11.95 18.67
C MET A 1 -4.73 12.76 17.64
N ARG A 2 -5.05 14.03 17.90
CA ARG A 2 -5.73 14.88 16.89
C ARG A 2 -4.71 15.22 15.80
N GLU A 3 -5.10 15.22 14.53
CA GLU A 3 -4.23 15.55 13.39
C GLU A 3 -3.52 16.91 13.54
N GLU A 4 -4.15 17.84 14.26
CA GLU A 4 -3.64 19.19 14.58
C GLU A 4 -2.28 19.18 15.31
N ASP A 5 -1.94 18.11 16.05
CA ASP A 5 -0.67 18.04 16.78
C ASP A 5 0.55 17.71 15.88
N THR A 6 0.32 17.28 14.64
CA THR A 6 1.39 16.82 13.72
C THR A 6 1.83 17.86 12.70
N VAL A 7 1.18 19.02 12.67
CA VAL A 7 1.40 20.07 11.66
C VAL A 7 1.92 21.34 12.31
N CYS A 8 2.90 21.99 11.69
CA CYS A 8 3.41 23.31 12.07
C CYS A 8 3.26 24.31 10.91
N VAL A 9 3.12 25.59 11.22
CA VAL A 9 3.05 26.67 10.21
C VAL A 9 4.43 27.32 10.10
N GLY A 10 4.99 27.34 8.89
CA GLY A 10 6.26 27.99 8.59
C GLY A 10 6.14 29.51 8.52
N SER A 11 7.29 30.20 8.53
CA SER A 11 7.35 31.66 8.37
C SER A 11 6.90 32.16 6.99
N ASP A 12 6.92 31.27 6.00
CA ASP A 12 6.39 31.46 4.65
C ASP A 12 4.84 31.30 4.59
N GLY A 13 4.23 30.92 5.72
CA GLY A 13 2.80 30.69 5.87
C GLY A 13 2.33 29.36 5.31
N LEU A 14 3.20 28.43 4.93
CA LEU A 14 2.83 27.07 4.53
C LEU A 14 2.75 26.14 5.74
N GLN A 15 1.90 25.11 5.65
CA GLN A 15 1.87 24.03 6.62
C GLN A 15 2.95 22.98 6.32
N TYR A 16 3.58 22.47 7.39
CA TYR A 16 4.64 21.47 7.35
C TYR A 16 4.32 20.31 8.27
N CYS A 17 4.78 19.12 7.88
CA CYS A 17 4.74 17.94 8.73
C CYS A 17 5.83 18.01 9.81
N LYS A 18 5.47 17.89 11.09
CA LYS A 18 6.46 17.86 12.19
C LYS A 18 7.34 16.61 12.17
N VAL A 19 6.88 15.52 11.55
CA VAL A 19 7.57 14.22 11.54
C VAL A 19 8.68 14.19 10.50
N CYS A 20 8.37 14.56 9.24
CA CYS A 20 9.33 14.51 8.15
C CYS A 20 9.84 15.89 7.69
N GLY A 21 9.27 16.99 8.18
CA GLY A 21 9.66 18.36 7.82
C GLY A 21 9.26 18.79 6.41
N GLU A 22 8.59 17.95 5.62
CA GLU A 22 8.11 18.32 4.29
C GLU A 22 6.87 19.20 4.36
N ALA A 23 6.75 20.13 3.40
CA ALA A 23 5.56 20.96 3.23
C ALA A 23 4.35 20.09 2.88
N LYS A 24 3.27 20.28 3.64
CA LYS A 24 1.94 19.72 3.42
C LYS A 24 1.06 20.63 2.55
N GLU A 25 1.54 21.82 2.23
CA GLU A 25 0.90 22.78 1.34
C GLU A 25 1.89 23.30 0.30
N GLU A 26 1.35 23.70 -0.84
CA GLU A 26 2.09 24.33 -1.92
C GLU A 26 1.25 25.47 -2.52
N PHE A 27 1.91 26.51 -3.01
CA PHE A 27 1.24 27.59 -3.72
C PHE A 27 0.88 27.15 -5.14
N PHE A 28 -0.28 27.58 -5.63
CA PHE A 28 -0.58 27.44 -7.05
C PHE A 28 0.37 28.31 -7.89
N PRO A 29 0.60 27.94 -9.16
CA PRO A 29 1.18 28.84 -10.16
C PRO A 29 0.39 30.16 -10.27
N GLU A 30 0.99 31.18 -10.89
CA GLU A 30 0.35 32.51 -11.02
C GLU A 30 -1.09 32.41 -11.54
N GLY A 31 -2.01 33.10 -10.84
CA GLY A 31 -3.44 33.09 -11.14
C GLY A 31 -4.30 32.31 -10.13
N GLY A 32 -3.69 31.40 -9.34
CA GLY A 32 -4.43 30.60 -8.37
C GLY A 32 -5.46 29.67 -9.01
N PHE A 33 -6.14 28.87 -8.20
CA PHE A 33 -7.21 28.00 -8.67
C PHE A 33 -8.49 28.25 -7.87
N MET A 34 -9.58 28.63 -8.55
CA MET A 34 -10.90 28.89 -7.93
C MET A 34 -10.84 29.85 -6.71
N GLY A 35 -9.97 30.86 -6.75
CA GLY A 35 -9.79 31.81 -5.63
C GLY A 35 -8.94 31.29 -4.46
N MET A 36 -8.47 30.04 -4.52
CA MET A 36 -7.48 29.48 -3.60
C MET A 36 -6.06 29.78 -4.09
N LYS A 37 -5.21 30.24 -3.17
CA LYS A 37 -3.79 30.51 -3.44
C LYS A 37 -2.88 29.31 -3.14
N LYS A 38 -3.37 28.33 -2.37
CA LYS A 38 -2.62 27.16 -1.91
C LYS A 38 -3.44 25.90 -2.10
N HIS A 39 -2.76 24.78 -2.31
CA HIS A 39 -3.36 23.44 -2.24
C HIS A 39 -2.57 22.54 -1.31
N SER A 40 -3.22 21.47 -0.86
CA SER A 40 -2.55 20.43 -0.09
C SER A 40 -1.60 19.62 -0.97
N ARG A 41 -0.54 19.12 -0.35
CA ARG A 41 0.46 18.23 -0.93
C ARG A 41 0.73 17.12 0.07
N GLN A 42 0.86 15.89 -0.42
CA GLN A 42 1.21 14.77 0.45
C GLN A 42 2.67 14.85 0.88
N CYS A 43 2.91 14.80 2.19
CA CYS A 43 4.27 14.67 2.71
C CYS A 43 4.76 13.21 2.61
N ALA A 44 6.04 12.97 2.89
CA ALA A 44 6.63 11.63 2.90
C ALA A 44 5.90 10.64 3.83
N CYS A 45 5.38 11.10 4.97
CA CYS A 45 4.61 10.26 5.88
C CYS A 45 3.28 9.84 5.25
N ASP A 46 2.57 10.79 4.64
CA ASP A 46 1.29 10.53 3.98
C ASP A 46 1.48 9.58 2.79
N ARG A 47 2.54 9.77 2.01
CA ARG A 47 2.89 8.86 0.89
C ARG A 47 3.13 7.43 1.35
N LYS A 48 3.91 7.23 2.43
CA LYS A 48 4.15 5.90 3.00
C LYS A 48 2.88 5.25 3.52
N ALA A 49 2.06 6.00 4.26
CA ALA A 49 0.78 5.50 4.77
C ALA A 49 -0.15 5.07 3.62
N TYR A 50 -0.21 5.88 2.55
CA TYR A 50 -0.98 5.54 1.36
C TYR A 50 -0.43 4.30 0.66
N GLU A 51 0.89 4.16 0.50
CA GLU A 51 1.52 2.97 -0.09
C GLU A 51 1.22 1.70 0.72
N GLU A 52 1.29 1.75 2.05
CA GLU A 52 0.95 0.63 2.93
C GLU A 52 -0.53 0.24 2.82
N GLU A 53 -1.43 1.22 2.81
CA GLU A 53 -2.86 0.99 2.61
C GLU A 53 -3.15 0.36 1.24
N GLN A 54 -2.56 0.90 0.18
CA GLN A 54 -2.68 0.34 -1.17
C GLN A 54 -2.17 -1.10 -1.24
N LYS A 55 -1.05 -1.41 -0.57
CA LYS A 55 -0.51 -2.76 -0.50
C LYS A 55 -1.47 -3.70 0.23
N TYR A 56 -2.01 -3.27 1.36
CA TYR A 56 -2.99 -4.06 2.13
C TYR A 56 -4.23 -4.41 1.28
N PHE A 57 -4.79 -3.43 0.55
CA PHE A 57 -5.95 -3.68 -0.29
C PHE A 57 -5.65 -4.63 -1.44
N LYS A 58 -4.50 -4.48 -2.11
CA LYS A 58 -4.07 -5.40 -3.17
C LYS A 58 -3.84 -6.82 -2.66
N ASP A 59 -3.18 -6.98 -1.52
CA ASP A 59 -2.93 -8.29 -0.91
C ASP A 59 -4.25 -8.95 -0.48
N LYS A 60 -5.19 -8.17 0.06
CA LYS A 60 -6.53 -8.65 0.41
C LYS A 60 -7.32 -9.10 -0.83
N GLU A 61 -7.38 -8.27 -1.88
CA GLU A 61 -8.06 -8.61 -3.14
C GLU A 61 -7.45 -9.86 -3.76
N HIS A 62 -6.12 -9.96 -3.80
CA HIS A 62 -5.41 -11.13 -4.29
C HIS A 62 -5.78 -12.39 -3.49
N ARG A 63 -5.77 -12.32 -2.16
CA ARG A 63 -6.14 -13.45 -1.30
C ARG A 63 -7.59 -13.89 -1.50
N GLU A 64 -8.52 -12.94 -1.62
CA GLU A 64 -9.93 -13.23 -1.89
C GLU A 64 -10.12 -13.87 -3.26
N LEU A 65 -9.43 -13.38 -4.28
CA LEU A 65 -9.46 -13.93 -5.63
C LEU A 65 -8.91 -15.36 -5.66
N VAL A 66 -7.75 -15.60 -5.03
CA VAL A 66 -7.16 -16.93 -4.91
C VAL A 66 -8.12 -17.86 -4.15
N SER A 67 -8.62 -17.45 -2.99
CA SER A 67 -9.56 -18.26 -2.20
C SER A 67 -10.82 -18.63 -3.00
N ARG A 68 -11.39 -17.68 -3.75
CA ARG A 68 -12.56 -17.92 -4.60
C ARG A 68 -12.23 -18.91 -5.71
N ASN A 69 -11.18 -18.67 -6.48
CA ASN A 69 -10.78 -19.53 -7.59
C ASN A 69 -10.47 -20.94 -7.11
N THR A 70 -9.76 -21.07 -5.99
CA THR A 70 -9.43 -22.36 -5.40
C THR A 70 -10.68 -23.11 -4.96
N SER A 71 -11.66 -22.43 -4.35
CA SER A 71 -12.92 -23.06 -3.96
C SER A 71 -13.78 -23.55 -5.14
N ILE A 72 -13.64 -22.93 -6.31
CA ILE A 72 -14.37 -23.30 -7.53
C ILE A 72 -13.69 -24.48 -8.23
N CYS A 73 -12.37 -24.45 -8.32
CA CYS A 73 -11.60 -25.41 -9.13
C CYS A 73 -11.17 -26.66 -8.37
N PHE A 74 -11.16 -26.64 -7.04
CA PHE A 74 -10.66 -27.75 -6.22
C PHE A 74 -11.64 -28.14 -5.10
N ASP A 75 -12.19 -29.35 -5.21
CA ASP A 75 -13.04 -29.94 -4.18
C ASP A 75 -12.24 -30.49 -2.99
N GLU A 76 -11.00 -30.93 -3.24
CA GLU A 76 -10.15 -31.50 -2.19
C GLU A 76 -9.64 -30.43 -1.23
N SER A 77 -9.91 -30.64 0.06
CA SER A 77 -9.51 -29.71 1.12
C SER A 77 -7.99 -29.53 1.22
N ARG A 78 -7.20 -30.54 0.83
CA ARG A 78 -5.73 -30.48 0.81
C ARG A 78 -5.19 -29.49 -0.23
N MET A 79 -5.95 -29.22 -1.29
CA MET A 79 -5.56 -28.29 -2.35
C MET A 79 -5.84 -26.83 -1.98
N LYS A 80 -6.63 -26.57 -0.94
CA LYS A 80 -6.98 -25.20 -0.49
C LYS A 80 -5.82 -24.45 0.14
N GLU A 81 -4.92 -25.17 0.79
CA GLU A 81 -3.73 -24.64 1.48
C GLU A 81 -2.43 -24.98 0.74
N TRP A 82 -2.54 -25.56 -0.46
CA TRP A 82 -1.39 -25.99 -1.23
C TRP A 82 -0.69 -24.79 -1.85
N THR A 83 0.54 -24.54 -1.42
CA THR A 83 1.44 -23.52 -1.97
C THR A 83 2.71 -24.19 -2.49
N PHE A 84 3.48 -23.50 -3.33
CA PHE A 84 4.77 -24.02 -3.79
C PHE A 84 5.71 -24.36 -2.62
N GLU A 85 5.70 -23.54 -1.58
CA GLU A 85 6.48 -23.75 -0.35
C GLU A 85 6.04 -25.03 0.38
N ASN A 86 4.73 -25.19 0.57
CA ASN A 86 4.12 -26.28 1.33
C ASN A 86 3.84 -27.55 0.49
N ALA A 87 4.17 -27.52 -0.80
CA ALA A 87 4.00 -28.67 -1.67
C ALA A 87 4.88 -29.83 -1.18
N ASP A 88 4.25 -31.00 -1.05
CA ASP A 88 4.90 -32.24 -0.61
C ASP A 88 6.08 -32.56 -1.52
N VAL A 89 7.26 -32.68 -0.92
CA VAL A 89 8.54 -32.96 -1.58
C VAL A 89 8.57 -34.37 -2.20
N SER A 90 7.59 -35.22 -1.92
CA SER A 90 7.44 -36.51 -2.62
C SER A 90 7.08 -36.35 -4.10
N ASP A 91 6.59 -35.18 -4.52
CA ASP A 91 6.37 -34.89 -5.94
C ASP A 91 7.71 -34.58 -6.62
N ALA A 92 8.19 -35.55 -7.41
CA ALA A 92 9.48 -35.48 -8.10
C ALA A 92 9.58 -34.26 -9.05
N VAL A 93 8.44 -33.75 -9.55
CA VAL A 93 8.40 -32.53 -10.37
C VAL A 93 8.65 -31.31 -9.49
N MET A 94 8.01 -31.24 -8.32
CA MET A 94 8.19 -30.13 -7.38
C MET A 94 9.60 -30.07 -6.81
N HIS A 95 10.24 -31.22 -6.54
CA HIS A 95 11.64 -31.27 -6.10
C HIS A 95 12.61 -30.73 -7.16
N LYS A 96 12.35 -30.97 -8.45
CA LYS A 96 13.14 -30.38 -9.54
C LYS A 96 12.88 -28.87 -9.66
N ALA A 97 11.63 -28.45 -9.57
CA ALA A 97 11.27 -27.03 -9.66
C ALA A 97 11.87 -26.19 -8.51
N LYS A 98 11.82 -26.69 -7.26
CA LYS A 98 12.43 -26.03 -6.10
C LYS A 98 13.96 -25.85 -6.20
N LYS A 99 14.65 -26.62 -7.03
CA LYS A 99 16.09 -26.47 -7.28
C LYS A 99 16.45 -25.40 -8.31
N LEU A 100 15.46 -24.87 -9.04
CA LEU A 100 15.65 -23.93 -10.15
C LEU A 100 15.28 -22.48 -9.80
N CYS A 101 14.71 -22.25 -8.62
CA CYS A 101 14.39 -20.92 -8.06
C CYS A 101 15.30 -20.64 -6.86
#